data_AF-A0AAE9WS07-F1
#
_entry.id   AF-A0AAE9WS07-F1
#
_cell.length_a   1.000
_cell.length_b   1.000
_cell.length_c   1.000
_cell.angle_alpha   90.00
_cell.angle_beta   90.00
_cell.angle_gamma   90.00
#
_symmetry.space_group_name_H-M   'P 1'
#
loop_
_entity.id
_entity.type
_entity.pdbx_description
1 polymer ?
#
loop_
_entity_poly.entity_id
_entity_poly.type
_entity_poly.pdbx_seq_one_letter_code
_entity_poly.pdbx_strand_id
1 'polypeptide(L)'
;MAKTVNCEYLTELCGSPHYISPELIRKKYTLSSDIWALGVMVFFMLTGKYPFEGKNTQKVVDEILNKNINWKDKEFSSLSVEAIDFLKKLLERNERKRLTAFEALNHPWIKLEME
;
A
#
# COMPACT_ATOMS: atom_id res chain seq x y z
N MET A 1 34.65 -6.42 8.10
CA MET A 1 33.65 -7.49 8.36
C MET A 1 32.29 -6.94 7.95
N ALA A 2 31.82 -7.33 6.76
CA ALA A 2 30.45 -7.03 6.35
C ALA A 2 29.52 -7.77 7.32
N LYS A 3 28.67 -7.04 8.04
CA LYS A 3 27.61 -7.67 8.83
C LYS A 3 26.66 -8.30 7.81
N THR A 4 26.69 -9.62 7.73
CA THR A 4 25.69 -10.43 7.04
C THR A 4 24.34 -10.02 7.60
N VAL A 5 23.54 -9.30 6.80
CA VAL A 5 22.14 -9.05 7.13
C VAL A 5 21.44 -10.38 6.92
N ASN A 6 21.31 -11.16 8.00
CA ASN A 6 20.48 -12.34 8.02
C ASN A 6 19.05 -11.84 7.81
N CYS A 7 18.51 -12.05 6.60
CA CYS A 7 17.09 -11.87 6.30
C CYS A 7 16.32 -13.03 6.97
N GLU A 8 16.43 -13.11 8.30
CA GLU A 8 15.57 -13.94 9.11
C GLU A 8 14.17 -13.34 8.99
N TYR A 9 13.19 -14.17 8.64
CA TYR A 9 11.76 -13.89 8.70
C TYR A 9 11.44 -12.78 9.70
N LEU A 10 10.66 -11.76 9.33
CA LEU A 10 10.22 -10.68 10.23
C LEU A 10 9.55 -11.28 11.48
N THR A 11 10.35 -11.59 12.51
CA THR A 11 9.93 -12.13 13.80
C THR A 11 9.48 -11.01 14.71
N GLU A 12 10.01 -9.81 14.48
CA GLU A 12 9.55 -8.55 15.04
C GLU A 12 9.03 -7.64 13.92
N LEU A 13 7.96 -6.91 14.24
CA LEU A 13 7.32 -5.96 13.34
C LEU A 13 8.17 -4.67 13.28
N CYS A 14 9.36 -4.76 12.70
CA CYS A 14 10.27 -3.64 12.53
C CYS A 14 9.81 -2.79 11.33
N GLY A 15 9.22 -1.62 11.61
CA GLY A 15 8.75 -0.67 10.60
C GLY A 15 7.59 0.20 11.09
N SER A 16 7.14 1.15 10.26
CA SER A 16 5.86 1.83 10.51
C SER A 16 4.72 0.91 10.05
N PRO A 17 3.80 0.47 10.94
CA PRO A 17 2.83 -0.59 10.66
C PRO A 17 1.88 -0.27 9.50
N HIS A 18 1.75 1.01 9.15
CA HIS A 18 0.91 1.52 8.09
C HIS A 18 1.29 0.98 6.70
N TYR A 19 2.56 0.61 6.47
CA TYR A 19 3.04 0.14 5.17
C TYR A 19 2.99 -1.39 5.00
N ILE A 20 2.60 -2.12 6.05
CA ILE A 20 2.59 -3.58 6.03
C ILE A 20 1.43 -4.07 5.17
N SER A 21 1.71 -5.01 4.26
CA SER A 21 0.69 -5.59 3.39
C SER A 21 -0.10 -6.72 4.07
N PRO A 22 -1.33 -7.03 3.59
CA PRO A 22 -2.17 -8.10 4.14
C PRO A 22 -1.49 -9.48 4.18
N GLU A 23 -0.65 -9.79 3.20
CA GLU A 23 0.10 -11.05 3.12
C GLU A 23 1.35 -11.06 4.03
N LEU A 24 1.98 -9.90 4.26
CA LEU A 24 3.12 -9.79 5.16
C LEU A 24 2.74 -10.01 6.63
N ILE A 25 1.52 -9.61 7.02
CA ILE A 25 0.93 -9.95 8.33
C ILE A 25 0.88 -11.47 8.53
N ARG A 26 0.70 -12.24 7.45
CA ARG A 26 0.72 -13.72 7.46
C ARG A 26 2.12 -14.30 7.27
N LYS A 27 3.17 -13.49 7.49
CA LYS A 27 4.59 -13.83 7.36
C LYS A 27 5.01 -14.31 5.97
N LYS A 28 4.32 -13.84 4.92
CA LYS A 28 4.67 -14.12 3.53
C LYS A 28 4.99 -12.81 2.81
N TYR A 29 6.29 -12.48 2.73
CA TYR A 29 6.74 -11.36 1.91
C TYR A 29 6.76 -11.76 0.43
N THR A 30 6.29 -10.86 -0.43
CA THR A 30 6.32 -11.02 -1.89
C THR A 30 6.65 -9.68 -2.53
N LEU A 31 6.99 -9.66 -3.83
CA LEU A 31 7.14 -8.41 -4.58
C LEU A 31 5.87 -7.54 -4.55
N SER A 32 4.69 -8.16 -4.47
CA SER A 32 3.44 -7.43 -4.33
C SER A 32 3.35 -6.64 -3.01
N SER A 33 4.10 -7.03 -1.97
CA SER A 33 4.13 -6.32 -0.69
C SER A 33 4.73 -4.93 -0.82
N ASP A 34 5.73 -4.75 -1.69
CA ASP A 34 6.28 -3.42 -1.99
C ASP A 34 5.26 -2.54 -2.74
N ILE A 35 4.44 -3.14 -3.61
CA ILE A 35 3.39 -2.42 -4.33
C ILE A 35 2.31 -1.91 -3.38
N TRP A 36 1.99 -2.67 -2.33
CA TRP A 36 1.11 -2.19 -1.27
C TRP A 36 1.72 -1.00 -0.52
N ALA A 37 2.99 -1.11 -0.11
CA ALA A 37 3.69 -0.02 0.56
C ALA A 37 3.73 1.25 -0.31
N LEU A 38 3.94 1.09 -1.63
CA LEU A 38 3.81 2.17 -2.61
C LEU A 38 2.40 2.77 -2.60
N GLY A 39 1.35 1.95 -2.62
CA GLY A 39 -0.04 2.41 -2.52
C GLY A 39 -0.30 3.25 -1.27
N VAL A 40 0.22 2.82 -0.12
CA VAL A 40 0.11 3.57 1.14
C VAL A 40 0.84 4.92 1.05
N MET A 41 2.06 4.94 0.49
CA MET A 41 2.81 6.18 0.28
C MET A 41 2.08 7.15 -0.67
N VAL A 42 1.59 6.67 -1.81
CA VAL A 42 0.86 7.49 -2.78
C VAL A 42 -0.42 8.03 -2.15
N PHE A 43 -1.15 7.21 -1.39
CA PHE A 43 -2.32 7.67 -0.67
C PHE A 43 -1.98 8.81 0.28
N PHE A 44 -0.92 8.66 1.09
CA PHE A 44 -0.46 9.68 2.02
C PHE A 44 -0.05 10.97 1.32
N MET A 45 0.66 10.88 0.19
CA MET A 45 1.06 12.07 -0.58
C MET A 45 -0.14 12.84 -1.14
N LEU A 46 -1.21 12.14 -1.54
CA LEU A 46 -2.38 12.76 -2.15
C LEU A 46 -3.40 13.31 -1.13
N THR A 47 -3.52 12.68 0.04
CA THR A 47 -4.56 13.04 1.04
C THR A 47 -3.99 13.65 2.33
N GLY A 48 -2.69 13.48 2.59
CA GLY A 48 -2.05 13.83 3.85
C GLY A 48 -2.40 12.88 5.02
N LYS A 49 -3.07 11.74 4.75
CA LYS A 49 -3.55 10.78 5.76
C LYS A 49 -3.14 9.36 5.40
N TYR A 50 -3.15 8.46 6.38
CA TYR A 50 -2.98 7.03 6.11
C TYR A 50 -4.32 6.37 5.73
N PRO A 51 -4.33 5.40 4.81
CA PRO A 51 -5.55 4.66 4.47
C PRO A 51 -6.07 3.79 5.62
N PHE A 52 -5.14 3.29 6.46
CA PHE A 52 -5.41 2.45 7.62
C PHE A 52 -4.66 3.03 8.82
N GLU A 53 -5.37 3.37 9.89
CA GLU A 53 -4.83 4.03 11.07
C GLU A 53 -5.48 3.45 12.34
N GLY A 54 -4.73 3.39 13.44
CA GLY A 54 -5.24 2.84 14.67
C GLY A 54 -4.44 3.28 15.88
N LYS A 55 -5.07 3.25 17.05
CA LYS A 55 -4.44 3.64 18.32
C LYS A 55 -3.24 2.76 18.71
N ASN A 56 -3.11 1.59 18.09
CA ASN A 56 -2.00 0.66 18.26
C ASN A 56 -1.83 -0.21 17.01
N THR A 57 -0.72 -0.93 16.93
CA THR A 57 -0.37 -1.84 15.83
C THR A 57 -1.47 -2.85 15.52
N GLN A 58 -2.09 -3.45 16.55
CA GLN A 58 -3.15 -4.43 16.34
C GLN A 58 -4.34 -3.83 15.60
N LYS A 59 -4.74 -2.61 15.94
CA LYS A 59 -5.83 -1.90 15.25
C LYS A 59 -5.47 -1.54 13.82
N VAL A 60 -4.23 -1.12 13.55
CA VAL A 60 -3.76 -0.87 12.17
C VAL A 60 -3.85 -2.16 11.35
N VAL A 61 -3.40 -3.30 11.90
CA VAL A 61 -3.49 -4.62 11.26
C VAL A 61 -4.95 -5.02 11.00
N ASP A 62 -5.84 -4.84 11.98
CA ASP A 62 -7.27 -5.12 11.83
C ASP A 62 -7.88 -4.29 10.68
N GLU A 63 -7.51 -3.01 10.57
CA GLU A 63 -7.96 -2.14 9.49
C GLU A 63 -7.42 -2.57 8.12
N ILE A 64 -6.12 -2.86 8.01
CA ILE A 64 -5.50 -3.37 6.76
C ILE A 64 -6.27 -4.59 6.24
N LEU A 65 -6.60 -5.52 7.13
CA LEU A 65 -7.26 -6.76 6.77
C LEU A 65 -8.75 -6.59 6.41
N ASN A 66 -9.47 -5.66 7.06
CA ASN A 66 -10.93 -5.66 7.03
C ASN A 66 -11.60 -4.34 6.57
N LYS A 67 -10.95 -3.19 6.70
CA LYS A 67 -11.57 -1.87 6.46
C LYS A 67 -11.60 -1.51 4.98
N ASN A 68 -12.76 -1.40 4.36
CA ASN A 68 -12.84 -0.90 2.99
C ASN A 68 -12.64 0.62 2.95
N ILE A 69 -11.76 1.09 2.06
CA ILE A 69 -11.59 2.52 1.80
C ILE A 69 -12.85 3.03 1.10
N ASN A 70 -13.43 4.12 1.61
CA ASN A 70 -14.57 4.76 0.99
C ASN A 70 -14.10 5.75 -0.08
N TRP A 71 -13.92 5.28 -1.31
CA TRP A 71 -13.47 6.10 -2.44
C TRP A 71 -14.47 7.20 -2.88
N LYS A 72 -15.61 7.35 -2.20
CA LYS A 72 -16.58 8.44 -2.41
C LYS A 72 -16.46 9.54 -1.36
N ASP A 73 -15.50 9.43 -0.42
CA ASP A 73 -15.29 10.44 0.59
C ASP A 73 -14.78 11.76 -0.02
N LYS A 74 -15.08 12.87 0.64
CA LYS A 74 -14.76 14.23 0.18
C LYS A 74 -13.26 14.44 0.00
N GLU A 75 -12.43 13.68 0.71
CA GLU A 75 -10.96 13.73 0.58
C GLU A 75 -10.47 13.37 -0.84
N PHE A 76 -11.24 12.60 -1.61
CA PHE A 76 -10.89 12.21 -2.99
C PHE A 76 -11.55 13.11 -4.04
N SER A 77 -12.35 14.10 -3.64
CA SER A 77 -13.14 14.92 -4.58
C SER A 77 -12.29 15.80 -5.50
N SER A 78 -11.06 16.12 -5.09
CA SER A 78 -10.07 16.87 -5.89
C SER A 78 -9.14 15.97 -6.72
N LEU A 79 -9.19 14.65 -6.55
CA LEU A 79 -8.33 13.72 -7.28
C LEU A 79 -8.96 13.33 -8.62
N SER A 80 -8.13 13.11 -9.63
CA SER A 80 -8.60 12.59 -10.91
C SER A 80 -9.13 11.15 -10.77
N VAL A 81 -9.99 10.75 -11.71
CA VAL A 81 -10.54 9.39 -11.74
C VAL A 81 -9.42 8.36 -11.87
N GLU A 82 -8.38 8.69 -12.64
CA GLU A 82 -7.20 7.85 -12.86
C GLU A 82 -6.35 7.71 -11.60
N ALA A 83 -6.22 8.77 -10.80
CA ALA A 83 -5.50 8.71 -9.52
C ALA A 83 -6.20 7.75 -8.54
N ILE A 84 -7.53 7.86 -8.45
CA ILE A 84 -8.35 6.99 -7.60
C ILE A 84 -8.29 5.55 -8.10
N ASP A 85 -8.36 5.32 -9.42
CA ASP A 85 -8.22 3.99 -10.02
C ASP A 85 -6.84 3.37 -9.74
N PHE A 86 -5.78 4.17 -9.83
CA PHE A 86 -4.42 3.75 -9.49
C PHE A 86 -4.32 3.31 -8.03
N LEU A 87 -4.80 4.14 -7.10
CA LEU A 87 -4.81 3.82 -5.66
C LEU A 87 -5.59 2.54 -5.36
N LYS A 88 -6.76 2.34 -5.98
CA LYS A 88 -7.56 1.11 -5.82
C LYS A 88 -6.78 -0.13 -6.22
N LYS A 89 -6.05 -0.06 -7.32
CA LYS A 89 -5.28 -1.19 -7.87
C LYS A 89 -3.98 -1.46 -7.10
N LEU A 90 -3.34 -0.44 -6.52
CA LEU A 90 -2.20 -0.60 -5.62
C LEU A 90 -2.61 -1.16 -4.25
N LEU A 91 -3.73 -0.69 -3.71
CA LEU A 91 -4.28 -1.10 -2.40
C LEU A 91 -5.28 -2.27 -2.52
N GLU A 92 -5.16 -3.09 -3.57
CA GLU A 92 -5.90 -4.34 -3.72
C GLU A 92 -5.36 -5.38 -2.73
N ARG A 93 -6.26 -5.94 -1.91
CA ARG A 93 -5.90 -6.91 -0.87
C ARG A 93 -5.44 -8.24 -1.44
N ASN A 94 -6.05 -8.66 -2.54
CA ASN A 94 -5.65 -9.88 -3.22
C ASN A 94 -4.33 -9.64 -3.97
N GLU A 95 -3.23 -10.19 -3.47
CA GLU A 95 -1.88 -10.05 -4.04
C GLU A 95 -1.80 -10.39 -5.54
N ARG A 96 -2.71 -11.24 -6.06
CA ARG A 96 -2.75 -11.67 -7.46
C ARG A 96 -3.53 -10.72 -8.37
N LYS A 97 -4.36 -9.85 -7.79
CA LYS A 97 -5.12 -8.82 -8.50
C LYS A 97 -4.47 -7.44 -8.36
N ARG A 98 -3.59 -7.27 -7.38
CA ARG A 98 -2.76 -6.08 -7.18
C ARG A 98 -1.82 -5.92 -8.37
N LEU A 99 -1.60 -4.68 -8.80
CA LEU A 99 -0.65 -4.39 -9.87
C LEU A 99 0.74 -4.91 -9.53
N THR A 100 1.48 -5.24 -10.57
CA THR A 100 2.94 -5.34 -10.53
C THR A 100 3.57 -3.96 -10.70
N ALA A 101 4.86 -3.82 -10.36
CA ALA A 101 5.60 -2.57 -10.59
C ALA A 101 5.57 -2.13 -12.06
N PHE A 102 5.68 -3.09 -12.98
CA PHE A 102 5.63 -2.82 -14.42
C PHE A 102 4.26 -2.30 -14.85
N GLU A 103 3.17 -2.92 -14.39
CA GLU A 103 1.82 -2.44 -14.71
C GLU A 103 1.54 -1.08 -14.06
N ALA A 104 2.03 -0.85 -12.84
CA ALA A 104 1.90 0.42 -12.14
C ALA A 104 2.59 1.56 -12.90
N LEU A 105 3.81 1.35 -13.39
CA LEU A 105 4.53 2.31 -14.22
C LEU A 105 3.81 2.62 -15.54
N ASN A 106 3.07 1.63 -16.07
CA ASN A 106 2.30 1.78 -17.30
C ASN A 106 0.86 2.27 -17.09
N HIS A 107 0.47 2.57 -15.85
CA HIS A 107 -0.87 3.02 -15.54
C HIS A 107 -1.14 4.41 -16.16
N PRO A 108 -2.35 4.68 -16.70
CA PRO A 108 -2.69 5.97 -17.30
C PRO A 108 -2.34 7.16 -16.40
N TRP A 109 -2.63 7.06 -15.09
CA TRP A 109 -2.30 8.13 -14.13
C TRP A 109 -0.82 8.54 -14.10
N ILE A 110 0.10 7.57 -14.25
CA ILE A 110 1.54 7.84 -14.26
C ILE A 110 2.01 8.31 -15.64
N LYS A 111 1.42 7.75 -16.71
CA LYS A 111 1.78 8.11 -18.09
C LYS A 111 1.27 9.48 -18.54
N LEU A 112 0.20 9.98 -17.94
CA LEU A 112 -0.49 11.21 -18.35
C LEU A 112 0.36 12.49 -18.24
N GLU A 113 1.50 12.48 -17.57
CA GLU A 113 2.39 13.65 -17.42
C GLU A 113 3.78 13.49 -18.07
N MET A 114 3.97 12.50 -18.94
CA MET A 114 5.25 12.31 -19.66
C MET A 114 5.27 12.87 -21.09
N GLU A 115 4.33 13.75 -21.44
CA GLU A 115 4.32 14.56 -22.67
C GLU A 115 4.20 16.04 -22.31
#